data_AF-A0A3R9Q0K4-F1
#
_entry.id   AF-A0A3R9Q0K4-F1
#
_cell.length_a   1.000
_cell.length_b   1.000
_cell.length_c   1.000
_cell.angle_alpha   90.00
_cell.angle_beta   90.00
_cell.angle_gamma   90.00
#
_symmetry.space_group_name_H-M   'P 1'
#
loop_
_entity.id
_entity.type
_entity.pdbx_description
1 polymer ?
#
loop_
_entity_poly.entity_id
_entity_poly.type
_entity_poly.pdbx_seq_one_letter_code
_entity_poly.pdbx_strand_id
1 'polypeptide(L)'
;MYEFNLVLLLLQQMCVFLVIAWLMSKTRLFIPLMQVTVRLPHKLLCYVTFSIFCILGTYFGLHIEDSIANTRAIGAVMGGLLGGPVVGGLVGLTGGLHRYSMGGMTALSCMISTIVEGLLGGLVHSYMVKRGRPDKVFSPLTAGAITFVAEMAQMAIILLIARPFDDALHLVGSIAAPMMVTNTVGAALFMRILLDKRAMFEKYTSAFSATALKVAASTEGILRQGFNEENSMKVAQVLYKELDIGAVAITDRERLLAFTGTGDDHHLPGKPISSAYTLRAIETGEVVYADGNEVPYRCSLHPQCKLGSTLVIPLRGENQRVMGTIKLYEAKNRLFSSINRTLGEGIAQLLSAQILAGQYERQKALLTQSEIKLLHAQVNPHFLFNALNTLKAVIRRDSDQAAQLVQFLSTFFRKNLKRPSEIVTLADEIEHVNAYLQIEQARFQSRLQVSLSVPDELAYQHLPAFTLQPIVENAIKHGTSQLLGTGEITISASQFNHHLVLDIEDNAGLYVSSASGGLGMSLVDKRLRAHFGDNCGITVACEPDRFTRITLRLPLEENAC
;
A
#
# COMPACT_ATOMS: atom_id res chain seq x y z
N MET A 1 39.83 59.75 4.78
CA MET A 1 40.28 58.61 5.61
C MET A 1 39.24 58.22 6.68
N TYR A 2 38.59 59.19 7.35
CA TYR A 2 37.53 58.93 8.34
C TYR A 2 36.32 58.15 7.78
N GLU A 3 35.82 58.51 6.59
CA GLU A 3 34.67 57.83 5.98
C GLU A 3 34.93 56.34 5.69
N PHE A 4 36.15 56.00 5.26
CA PHE A 4 36.50 54.61 4.94
C PHE A 4 36.55 53.71 6.19
N ASN A 5 37.02 54.24 7.32
CA ASN A 5 36.99 53.53 8.60
C ASN A 5 35.56 53.30 9.08
N LEU A 6 34.66 54.26 8.85
CA LEU A 6 33.26 54.12 9.25
C LEU A 6 32.53 53.04 8.45
N VAL A 7 32.77 52.96 7.13
CA VAL A 7 32.28 51.85 6.28
C VAL A 7 32.73 50.51 6.85
N LEU A 8 34.01 50.39 7.22
CA LEU A 8 34.58 49.13 7.69
C LEU A 8 34.00 48.69 9.03
N LEU A 9 33.78 49.63 9.96
CA LEU A 9 33.15 49.36 11.26
C LEU A 9 31.68 48.95 11.10
N LEU A 10 30.90 49.63 10.25
CA LEU A 10 29.51 49.26 9.97
C LEU A 10 29.43 47.88 9.28
N LEU A 11 30.37 47.58 8.38
CA LEU A 11 30.46 46.27 7.73
C LEU A 11 30.79 45.17 8.76
N GLN A 12 31.68 45.43 9.72
CA GLN A 12 31.96 44.51 10.82
C GLN A 12 30.71 44.22 11.66
N GLN A 13 29.92 45.24 11.99
CA GLN A 13 28.66 45.07 12.73
C GLN A 13 27.60 44.31 11.92
N MET A 14 27.52 44.59 10.62
CA MET A 14 26.68 43.84 9.69
C MET A 14 27.07 42.36 9.64
N CYS A 15 28.36 42.02 9.70
CA CYS A 15 28.80 40.61 9.76
C CYS A 15 28.25 39.90 11.01
N VAL A 16 28.30 40.54 12.18
CA VAL A 16 27.72 39.98 13.42
C VAL A 16 26.21 39.75 13.25
N PHE A 17 25.52 40.73 12.67
CA PHE A 17 24.10 40.63 12.36
C PHE A 17 23.78 39.46 11.41
N LEU A 18 24.57 39.27 10.35
CA LEU A 18 24.41 38.18 9.39
C LEU A 18 24.72 36.80 10.00
N VAL A 19 25.68 36.71 10.92
CA VAL A 19 25.97 35.47 11.66
C VAL A 19 24.78 35.07 12.53
N ILE A 20 24.15 36.02 13.22
CA ILE A 20 22.93 35.76 14.01
C ILE A 20 21.80 35.28 13.08
N ALA A 21 21.59 35.96 11.95
CA ALA A 21 20.62 35.54 10.94
C ALA A 21 20.88 34.12 10.42
N TRP A 22 22.14 33.79 10.15
CA TRP A 22 22.55 32.46 9.71
C TRP A 22 22.30 31.39 10.78
N LEU A 23 22.65 31.65 12.04
CA LEU A 23 22.38 30.72 13.15
C LEU A 23 20.87 30.49 13.31
N MET A 24 20.07 31.56 13.30
CA MET A 24 18.61 31.44 13.40
C MET A 24 18.01 30.67 12.21
N SER A 25 18.58 30.80 11.00
CA SER A 25 18.14 30.03 9.81
C SER A 25 18.28 28.52 9.96
N LYS A 26 19.09 28.03 10.91
CA LYS A 26 19.21 26.60 11.21
C LYS A 26 18.05 26.08 12.07
N THR A 27 17.31 26.96 12.74
CA THR A 27 16.18 26.58 13.60
C THR A 27 14.88 26.38 12.81
N ARG A 28 13.90 25.68 13.40
CA ARG A 28 12.56 25.50 12.80
C ARG A 28 11.74 26.80 12.75
N LEU A 29 12.14 27.82 13.51
CA LEU A 29 11.48 29.13 13.53
C LEU A 29 11.60 29.88 12.20
N PHE A 30 12.63 29.59 11.41
CA PHE A 30 12.85 30.26 10.12
C PHE A 30 12.06 29.63 8.95
N ILE A 31 11.41 28.49 9.16
CA ILE A 31 10.69 27.79 8.08
C ILE A 31 9.56 28.66 7.48
N PRO A 32 8.71 29.33 8.29
CA PRO A 32 7.64 30.16 7.73
C PRO A 32 8.13 31.39 6.97
N LEU A 33 9.38 31.84 7.20
CA LEU A 33 10.00 32.98 6.51
C LEU A 33 10.43 32.65 5.07
N MET A 34 10.47 31.38 4.69
CA MET A 34 10.89 30.94 3.35
C MET A 34 9.76 31.00 2.31
N GLN A 35 8.54 31.33 2.71
CA GLN A 35 7.35 31.36 1.85
C GLN A 35 6.63 32.69 2.03
N VAL A 36 5.95 33.17 0.98
CA VAL A 36 5.08 34.35 1.08
C VAL A 36 3.94 34.02 2.05
N THR A 37 3.96 34.67 3.21
CA THR A 37 3.06 34.30 4.32
C THR A 37 1.68 34.92 4.14
N VAL A 38 0.67 34.09 3.85
CA VAL A 38 -0.74 34.54 3.84
C VAL A 38 -1.39 34.40 5.22
N ARG A 39 -1.00 33.37 5.98
CA ARG A 39 -1.62 33.01 7.27
C ARG A 39 -1.16 33.90 8.43
N LEU A 40 -2.11 34.24 9.31
CA LEU A 40 -1.90 35.07 10.50
C LEU A 40 -0.74 34.60 11.41
N PRO A 41 -0.61 33.31 11.80
CA PRO A 41 0.50 32.88 12.66
C PRO A 41 1.88 33.07 12.03
N HIS A 42 1.97 32.92 10.71
CA HIS A 42 3.24 33.15 10.00
C HIS A 42 3.56 34.64 9.90
N LYS A 43 2.55 35.50 9.70
CA LYS A 43 2.72 36.97 9.75
C LYS A 43 3.14 37.44 11.13
N LEU A 44 2.59 36.87 12.20
CA LEU A 44 3.00 37.17 13.58
C LEU A 44 4.47 36.77 13.81
N LEU A 45 4.88 35.60 13.34
CA LEU A 45 6.27 35.16 13.44
C LEU A 45 7.23 36.06 12.65
N CYS A 46 6.85 36.47 11.43
CA CYS A 46 7.59 37.46 10.64
C CYS A 46 7.74 38.77 11.42
N TYR A 47 6.63 39.29 11.96
CA TYR A 47 6.63 40.51 12.76
C TYR A 47 7.58 40.41 13.94
N VAL A 48 7.46 39.37 14.78
CA VAL A 48 8.32 39.21 15.97
C VAL A 48 9.79 39.10 15.57
N THR A 49 10.10 38.25 14.59
CA THR A 49 11.47 37.99 14.16
C THR A 49 12.13 39.27 13.62
N PHE A 50 11.46 39.98 12.71
CA PHE A 50 12.03 41.18 12.11
C PHE A 50 12.01 42.39 13.04
N SER A 51 11.10 42.45 14.01
CA SER A 51 11.15 43.45 15.09
C SER A 51 12.40 43.26 15.95
N ILE A 52 12.74 42.01 16.30
CA ILE A 52 13.98 41.68 17.01
C ILE A 52 15.21 42.11 16.19
N PHE A 53 15.25 41.78 14.90
CA PHE A 53 16.35 42.23 14.03
C PHE A 53 16.44 43.75 13.90
N CYS A 54 15.31 44.45 13.80
CA CYS A 54 15.28 45.91 13.73
C CYS A 54 15.81 46.55 15.03
N ILE A 55 15.42 46.01 16.19
CA ILE A 55 15.92 46.45 17.50
C ILE A 55 17.43 46.16 17.63
N LEU A 56 17.88 44.94 17.30
CA LEU A 56 19.30 44.57 17.30
C LEU A 56 20.14 45.46 16.38
N GLY A 57 19.61 45.83 15.22
CA GLY A 57 20.28 46.77 14.31
C GLY A 57 20.49 48.16 14.92
N THR A 58 19.68 48.54 15.91
CA THR A 58 19.89 49.79 16.69
C THR A 58 21.02 49.61 17.70
N TYR A 59 21.02 48.51 18.44
CA TYR A 59 22.02 48.22 19.48
C TYR A 59 23.42 47.99 18.91
N PHE A 60 23.50 47.34 17.76
CA PHE A 60 24.76 47.18 17.05
C PHE A 60 25.13 48.40 16.20
N GLY A 61 24.44 49.54 16.32
CA GLY A 61 24.82 50.75 15.60
C GLY A 61 26.03 51.46 16.23
N LEU A 62 26.75 52.24 15.43
CA LEU A 62 27.82 53.12 15.89
C LEU A 62 27.23 54.46 16.32
N HIS A 63 27.61 54.90 17.51
CA HIS A 63 27.30 56.25 17.97
C HIS A 63 28.27 57.23 17.32
N ILE A 64 27.74 58.18 16.56
CA ILE A 64 28.49 59.24 15.89
C ILE A 64 27.78 60.53 16.28
N GLU A 65 28.47 61.36 17.06
CA GLU A 65 27.87 62.55 17.70
C GLU A 65 26.63 62.15 18.53
N ASP A 66 25.52 62.88 18.42
CA ASP A 66 24.23 62.60 19.10
C ASP A 66 23.30 61.67 18.28
N SER A 67 23.86 60.89 17.34
CA SER A 67 23.11 59.99 16.46
C SER A 67 23.73 58.60 16.36
N ILE A 68 22.98 57.66 15.79
CA ILE A 68 23.36 56.25 15.68
C ILE A 68 23.32 55.83 14.21
N ALA A 69 24.49 55.59 13.60
CA ALA A 69 24.61 54.93 12.30
C ALA A 69 24.35 53.43 12.48
N ASN A 70 23.38 52.87 11.76
CA ASN A 70 22.79 51.58 12.16
C ASN A 70 22.38 50.71 10.96
N THR A 71 22.00 49.47 11.26
CA THR A 71 21.56 48.48 10.27
C THR A 71 20.06 48.14 10.37
N ARG A 72 19.27 49.05 10.97
CA ARG A 72 17.83 48.83 11.27
C ARG A 72 16.97 48.62 10.03
N ALA A 73 17.34 49.26 8.92
CA ALA A 73 16.62 49.18 7.65
C ALA A 73 16.53 47.73 7.14
N ILE A 74 17.54 46.89 7.41
CA ILE A 74 17.50 45.47 7.04
C ILE A 74 16.30 44.78 7.70
N GLY A 75 16.06 45.02 9.00
CA GLY A 75 14.93 44.44 9.72
C GLY A 75 13.58 44.94 9.18
N ALA A 76 13.42 46.26 9.02
CA ALA A 76 12.18 46.87 8.57
C ALA A 76 11.84 46.50 7.12
N VAL A 77 12.78 46.66 6.19
CA VAL A 77 12.59 46.37 4.76
C VAL A 77 12.34 44.88 4.55
N MET A 78 13.09 43.98 5.20
CA MET A 78 12.84 42.53 5.08
C MET A 78 11.51 42.12 5.70
N GLY A 79 11.11 42.71 6.83
CA GLY A 79 9.80 42.50 7.44
C GLY A 79 8.65 42.89 6.50
N GLY A 80 8.79 44.00 5.78
CA GLY A 80 7.86 44.40 4.73
C GLY A 80 7.90 43.49 3.51
N LEU A 81 9.09 43.18 3.02
CA LEU A 81 9.27 42.38 1.81
C LEU A 81 8.73 40.95 1.98
N LEU A 82 8.89 40.34 3.15
CA LEU A 82 8.41 38.96 3.40
C LEU A 82 6.98 38.92 3.97
N GLY A 83 6.62 39.87 4.85
CA GLY A 83 5.34 39.89 5.56
C GLY A 83 4.25 40.79 4.94
N GLY A 84 4.59 41.57 3.93
CA GLY A 84 3.70 42.55 3.30
C GLY A 84 3.61 43.87 4.07
N PRO A 85 2.76 44.81 3.62
CA PRO A 85 2.74 46.20 4.09
C PRO A 85 2.34 46.33 5.57
N VAL A 86 1.42 45.50 6.04
CA VAL A 86 0.98 45.50 7.44
C VAL A 86 2.12 45.08 8.36
N VAL A 87 2.80 43.96 8.05
CA VAL A 87 3.92 43.48 8.86
C VAL A 87 5.09 44.44 8.80
N GLY A 88 5.45 44.93 7.61
CA GLY A 88 6.52 45.92 7.44
C GLY A 88 6.27 47.20 8.22
N GLY A 89 5.06 47.75 8.15
CA GLY A 89 4.68 48.94 8.91
C GLY A 89 4.76 48.72 10.43
N LEU A 90 4.32 47.56 10.94
CA LEU A 90 4.40 47.22 12.36
C LEU A 90 5.84 46.99 12.84
N VAL A 91 6.67 46.31 12.04
CA VAL A 91 8.11 46.16 12.33
C VAL A 91 8.79 47.53 12.32
N GLY A 92 8.45 48.37 11.35
CA GLY A 92 8.97 49.72 11.25
C GLY A 92 8.57 50.60 12.45
N LEU A 93 7.31 50.50 12.89
CA LEU A 93 6.81 51.20 14.06
C LEU A 93 7.50 50.76 15.36
N THR A 94 7.65 49.46 15.57
CA THR A 94 8.31 48.94 16.79
C THR A 94 9.78 49.31 16.85
N GLY A 95 10.53 49.09 15.77
CA GLY A 95 11.93 49.49 15.68
C GLY A 95 12.13 51.01 15.73
N GLY A 96 11.22 51.77 15.13
CA GLY A 96 11.21 53.22 15.17
C GLY A 96 10.94 53.79 16.56
N LEU A 97 9.92 53.29 17.27
CA LEU A 97 9.59 53.68 18.64
C LEU A 97 10.74 53.34 19.60
N HIS A 98 11.35 52.17 19.43
CA HIS A 98 12.53 51.80 20.19
C HIS A 98 13.68 52.80 19.97
N ARG A 99 13.99 53.16 18.72
CA ARG A 99 15.02 54.17 18.42
C ARG A 99 14.65 55.55 18.98
N TYR A 100 13.39 55.94 18.91
CA TYR A 100 12.90 57.21 19.47
C TYR A 100 13.14 57.30 20.97
N SER A 101 12.90 56.19 21.70
CA SER A 101 13.12 56.10 23.15
C SER A 101 14.57 56.33 23.59
N MET A 102 15.54 56.11 22.70
CA MET A 102 16.97 56.35 22.96
C MET A 102 17.36 57.83 22.86
N GLY A 103 16.46 58.71 22.42
CA GLY A 103 16.71 60.14 22.33
C GLY A 103 17.73 60.53 21.25
N GLY A 104 18.20 61.78 21.31
CA GLY A 104 19.13 62.36 20.33
C GLY A 104 18.43 63.14 19.21
N MET A 105 19.23 63.93 18.50
CA MET A 105 18.77 64.89 17.50
C MET A 105 17.96 64.24 16.35
N THR A 106 18.30 63.00 15.99
CA THR A 106 17.64 62.25 14.90
C THR A 106 16.52 61.32 15.37
N ALA A 107 16.13 61.35 16.66
CA ALA A 107 15.17 60.39 17.21
C ALA A 107 13.84 60.34 16.44
N LEU A 108 13.23 61.51 16.18
CA LEU A 108 11.95 61.61 15.50
C LEU A 108 12.06 61.25 14.00
N SER A 109 13.10 61.74 13.32
CA SER A 109 13.30 61.47 11.90
C SER A 109 13.60 59.99 11.63
N CYS A 110 14.43 59.35 12.47
CA CYS A 110 14.72 57.93 12.42
C CYS A 110 13.55 57.03 12.82
N MET A 111 12.58 57.52 13.59
CA MET A 111 11.33 56.78 13.85
C MET A 111 10.46 56.75 12.59
N ILE A 112 10.25 57.93 11.99
CA ILE A 112 9.43 58.07 10.79
C ILE A 112 10.07 57.33 9.61
N SER A 113 11.39 57.44 9.44
CA SER A 113 12.10 56.75 8.35
C SER A 113 11.93 55.23 8.45
N THR A 114 12.05 54.65 9.65
CA THR A 114 11.97 53.20 9.84
C THR A 114 10.57 52.65 9.58
N ILE A 115 9.51 53.44 9.84
CA ILE A 115 8.14 53.10 9.40
C ILE A 115 8.06 53.11 7.86
N VAL A 116 8.61 54.14 7.22
CA VAL A 116 8.62 54.28 5.76
C VAL A 116 9.40 53.15 5.09
N GLU A 117 10.58 52.79 5.60
CA GLU A 117 11.39 51.65 5.15
C GLU A 117 10.59 50.34 5.14
N GLY A 118 9.88 50.05 6.23
CA GLY A 118 9.05 48.86 6.35
C GLY A 118 7.85 48.86 5.40
N LEU A 119 7.19 50.01 5.23
CA LEU A 119 6.10 50.17 4.26
C LEU A 119 6.59 50.04 2.81
N LEU A 120 7.75 50.60 2.46
CA LEU A 120 8.35 50.48 1.13
C LEU A 120 8.61 49.01 0.76
N GLY A 121 9.21 48.24 1.67
CA GLY A 121 9.38 46.79 1.49
C GLY A 121 8.04 46.08 1.24
N GLY A 122 7.01 46.42 2.02
CA GLY A 122 5.68 45.82 1.92
C GLY A 122 4.86 46.24 0.69
N LEU A 123 5.06 47.45 0.18
CA LEU A 123 4.47 47.89 -1.08
C LEU A 123 5.06 47.11 -2.25
N VAL A 124 6.38 46.91 -2.26
CA VAL A 124 7.04 46.12 -3.31
C VAL A 124 6.62 44.65 -3.25
N HIS A 125 6.51 44.07 -2.04
CA HIS A 125 5.89 42.76 -1.86
C HIS A 125 4.51 42.69 -2.53
N SER A 126 3.62 43.63 -2.19
CA SER A 126 2.25 43.67 -2.72
C SER A 126 2.23 43.83 -4.24
N TYR A 127 3.10 44.66 -4.79
CA TYR A 127 3.25 44.87 -6.22
C TYR A 127 3.73 43.61 -6.96
N MET A 128 4.75 42.92 -6.42
CA MET A 128 5.29 41.70 -7.02
C MET A 128 4.32 40.52 -6.95
N VAL A 129 3.64 40.35 -5.82
CA VAL A 129 2.62 39.31 -5.63
C VAL A 129 1.43 39.55 -6.56
N LYS A 130 0.93 40.80 -6.67
CA LYS A 130 -0.17 41.14 -7.59
C LYS A 130 0.17 40.90 -9.07
N ARG A 131 1.44 41.06 -9.47
CA ARG A 131 1.91 40.77 -10.84
C ARG A 131 2.21 39.28 -11.09
N GLY A 132 1.87 38.40 -10.16
CA GLY A 132 2.12 36.96 -10.29
C GLY A 132 3.60 36.59 -10.28
N ARG A 133 4.47 37.41 -9.66
CA ARG A 133 5.92 37.17 -9.57
C ARG A 133 6.41 37.09 -8.11
N PRO A 134 5.84 36.21 -7.27
CA PRO A 134 6.22 36.10 -5.85
C PRO A 134 7.68 35.65 -5.66
N ASP A 135 8.27 34.91 -6.59
CA ASP A 135 9.67 34.47 -6.47
C ASP A 135 10.67 35.63 -6.50
N LYS A 136 10.33 36.74 -7.17
CA LYS A 136 11.19 37.93 -7.21
C LYS A 136 11.26 38.65 -5.86
N VAL A 137 10.31 38.42 -4.95
CA VAL A 137 10.36 38.95 -3.59
C VAL A 137 11.59 38.43 -2.86
N PHE A 138 11.99 37.18 -3.13
CA PHE A 138 13.12 36.53 -2.48
C PHE A 138 14.46 36.81 -3.18
N SER A 139 14.51 37.66 -4.20
CA SER A 139 15.77 37.86 -4.94
C SER A 139 16.72 38.79 -4.16
N PRO A 140 18.02 38.47 -4.03
CA PRO A 140 18.98 39.33 -3.33
C PRO A 140 19.09 40.72 -3.94
N LEU A 141 18.94 40.81 -5.27
CA LEU A 141 18.98 42.08 -5.99
C LEU A 141 17.78 42.97 -5.68
N THR A 142 16.58 42.41 -5.54
CA THR A 142 15.39 43.20 -5.15
C THR A 142 15.48 43.64 -3.70
N ALA A 143 15.88 42.77 -2.79
CA ALA A 143 16.13 43.11 -1.40
C ALA A 143 17.13 44.26 -1.25
N GLY A 144 18.27 44.17 -1.96
CA GLY A 144 19.27 45.24 -1.98
C GLY A 144 18.74 46.54 -2.59
N ALA A 145 18.13 46.50 -3.77
CA ALA A 145 17.65 47.70 -4.46
C ALA A 145 16.59 48.46 -3.65
N ILE A 146 15.66 47.75 -3.00
CA ILE A 146 14.64 48.40 -2.15
C ILE A 146 15.29 49.01 -0.91
N THR A 147 16.24 48.31 -0.30
CA THR A 147 16.96 48.83 0.88
C THR A 147 17.75 50.08 0.53
N PHE A 148 18.40 50.12 -0.64
CA PHE A 148 19.07 51.33 -1.15
C PHE A 148 18.11 52.52 -1.29
N VAL A 149 16.94 52.29 -1.89
CA VAL A 149 15.91 53.33 -2.04
C VAL A 149 15.36 53.78 -0.67
N ALA A 150 15.18 52.83 0.26
CA ALA A 150 14.70 53.12 1.60
C ALA A 150 15.73 53.95 2.41
N GLU A 151 17.02 53.63 2.31
CA GLU A 151 18.11 54.41 2.92
C GLU A 151 18.20 55.82 2.33
N MET A 152 18.08 55.96 1.01
CA MET A 152 18.02 57.28 0.37
C MET A 152 16.83 58.11 0.87
N ALA A 153 15.65 57.48 1.03
CA ALA A 153 14.49 58.13 1.62
C ALA A 153 14.74 58.50 3.10
N GLN A 154 15.42 57.66 3.87
CA GLN A 154 15.81 57.95 5.25
C GLN A 154 16.70 59.20 5.32
N MET A 155 17.73 59.31 4.48
CA MET A 155 18.62 60.49 4.47
C MET A 155 17.83 61.77 4.18
N ALA A 156 16.90 61.72 3.23
CA ALA A 156 16.00 62.84 2.94
C ALA A 156 15.10 63.21 4.13
N ILE A 157 14.51 62.21 4.80
CA ILE A 157 13.67 62.41 5.99
C ILE A 157 14.46 63.03 7.14
N ILE A 158 15.73 62.62 7.33
CA ILE A 158 16.63 63.20 8.33
C ILE A 158 16.83 64.70 8.06
N LEU A 159 17.19 65.08 6.82
CA LEU A 159 17.40 66.49 6.47
C LEU A 159 16.15 67.36 6.59
N LEU A 160 14.96 66.78 6.36
CA LEU A 160 13.69 67.51 6.43
C LEU A 160 13.24 67.78 7.87
N ILE A 161 13.51 66.86 8.79
CA ILE A 161 12.91 66.85 10.14
C ILE A 161 13.91 67.19 11.25
N ALA A 162 15.17 66.72 11.15
CA ALA A 162 16.15 66.91 12.22
C ALA A 162 16.60 68.39 12.30
N ARG A 163 16.73 68.90 13.53
CA ARG A 163 17.14 70.29 13.80
C ARG A 163 18.19 70.33 14.92
N PRO A 164 19.18 71.24 14.86
CA PRO A 164 19.43 72.26 13.83
C PRO A 164 19.87 71.67 12.47
N PHE A 165 19.65 72.40 11.36
CA PHE A 165 19.86 71.83 10.01
C PHE A 165 21.33 71.57 9.69
N ASP A 166 22.23 72.43 10.17
CA ASP A 166 23.66 72.33 9.88
C ASP A 166 24.27 71.02 10.42
N ASP A 167 23.90 70.65 11.65
CA ASP A 167 24.31 69.37 12.26
C ASP A 167 23.71 68.17 11.51
N ALA A 168 22.47 68.29 11.03
CA ALA A 168 21.83 67.22 10.26
C ALA A 168 22.50 67.01 8.91
N LEU A 169 22.92 68.09 8.25
CA LEU A 169 23.65 68.05 6.99
C LEU A 169 25.05 67.44 7.17
N HIS A 170 25.76 67.82 8.23
CA HIS A 170 27.06 67.24 8.57
C HIS A 170 26.96 65.74 8.85
N LEU A 171 25.97 65.35 9.66
CA LEU A 171 25.69 63.96 9.97
C LEU A 171 25.40 63.15 8.69
N VAL A 172 24.46 63.59 7.86
CA VAL A 172 24.10 62.89 6.60
C VAL A 172 25.31 62.79 5.66
N GLY A 173 26.14 63.84 5.57
CA GLY A 173 27.38 63.80 4.80
C GLY A 173 28.32 62.68 5.24
N SER A 174 28.42 62.42 6.54
CA SER A 174 29.29 61.38 7.09
C SER A 174 28.72 59.96 7.05
N ILE A 175 27.39 59.79 7.18
CA ILE A 175 26.76 58.47 7.33
C ILE A 175 26.08 57.95 6.06
N ALA A 176 25.74 58.81 5.09
CA ALA A 176 24.93 58.41 3.93
C ALA A 176 25.58 57.30 3.11
N ALA A 177 26.81 57.50 2.63
CA ALA A 177 27.49 56.50 1.81
C ALA A 177 27.76 55.18 2.58
N PRO A 178 28.29 55.20 3.81
CA PRO A 178 28.48 53.97 4.59
C PRO A 178 27.19 53.20 4.85
N MET A 179 26.12 53.84 5.32
CA MET A 179 24.87 53.16 5.63
C MET A 179 24.17 52.62 4.38
N MET A 180 24.13 53.41 3.29
CA MET A 180 23.53 52.98 2.03
C MET A 180 24.23 51.73 1.48
N VAL A 181 25.56 51.68 1.51
CA VAL A 181 26.33 50.51 1.05
C VAL A 181 26.11 49.32 1.98
N THR A 182 26.34 49.49 3.28
CA THR A 182 26.28 48.39 4.26
C THR A 182 24.87 47.79 4.32
N ASN A 183 23.81 48.60 4.40
CA ASN A 183 22.45 48.07 4.54
C ASN A 183 21.96 47.42 3.23
N THR A 184 22.33 47.97 2.08
CA THR A 184 22.03 47.35 0.78
C THR A 184 22.69 45.97 0.63
N VAL A 185 23.99 45.88 0.91
CA VAL A 185 24.74 44.61 0.85
C VAL A 185 24.21 43.63 1.91
N GLY A 186 23.96 44.11 3.13
CA GLY A 186 23.45 43.30 4.23
C GLY A 186 22.08 42.70 3.93
N ALA A 187 21.15 43.48 3.38
CA ALA A 187 19.84 43.00 2.96
C ALA A 187 19.94 41.95 1.83
N ALA A 188 20.81 42.17 0.84
CA ALA A 188 21.05 41.20 -0.22
C ALA A 188 21.63 39.88 0.30
N LEU A 189 22.62 39.94 1.20
CA LEU A 189 23.23 38.76 1.83
C LEU A 189 22.25 38.03 2.74
N PHE A 190 21.46 38.75 3.53
CA PHE A 190 20.39 38.16 4.35
C PHE A 190 19.40 37.40 3.48
N MET A 191 18.98 38.01 2.37
CA MET A 191 18.10 37.36 1.40
C MET A 191 18.75 36.13 0.75
N ARG A 192 20.07 36.16 0.50
CA ARG A 192 20.80 35.00 -0.01
C ARG A 192 20.82 33.85 1.00
N ILE A 193 21.04 34.13 2.29
CA ILE A 193 20.99 33.12 3.37
C ILE A 193 19.63 32.43 3.40
N LEU A 194 18.54 33.19 3.28
CA LEU A 194 17.18 32.66 3.22
C LEU A 194 16.94 31.78 1.97
N LEU A 195 17.41 32.22 0.81
CA LEU A 195 17.30 31.44 -0.43
C LEU A 195 18.08 30.12 -0.37
N ASP A 196 19.31 30.13 0.15
CA ASP A 196 20.11 28.92 0.28
C ASP A 196 19.43 27.92 1.23
N LYS A 197 18.79 28.40 2.30
CA LYS A 197 17.98 27.57 3.20
C LYS A 197 16.76 26.97 2.49
N ARG A 198 16.05 27.76 1.69
CA ARG A 198 14.89 27.30 0.89
C ARG A 198 15.31 26.24 -0.13
N ALA A 199 16.39 26.51 -0.88
CA ALA A 199 16.92 25.61 -1.89
C ALA A 199 17.37 24.27 -1.29
N MET A 200 18.00 24.29 -0.10
CA MET A 200 18.28 23.05 0.63
C MET A 200 16.98 22.30 0.95
N PHE A 201 15.98 22.96 1.54
CA PHE A 201 14.72 22.31 1.93
C PHE A 201 13.95 21.70 0.74
N GLU A 202 13.88 22.41 -0.39
CA GLU A 202 13.26 21.93 -1.62
C GLU A 202 14.01 20.73 -2.22
N LYS A 203 15.36 20.80 -2.27
CA LYS A 203 16.21 19.71 -2.77
C LYS A 203 16.02 18.43 -1.95
N TYR A 204 15.89 18.54 -0.62
CA TYR A 204 15.66 17.38 0.26
C TYR A 204 14.29 16.73 0.07
N THR A 205 13.23 17.49 -0.22
CA THR A 205 11.86 16.95 -0.35
C THR A 205 11.58 16.40 -1.74
N SER A 206 12.06 17.06 -2.79
CA SER A 206 11.84 16.66 -4.19
C SER A 206 12.58 15.37 -4.55
N ALA A 207 13.85 15.26 -4.18
CA ALA A 207 14.66 14.07 -4.46
C ALA A 207 14.07 12.81 -3.81
N PHE A 208 13.55 12.95 -2.59
CA PHE A 208 12.92 11.86 -1.85
C PHE A 208 11.71 11.28 -2.57
N SER A 209 10.75 12.14 -2.94
CA SER A 209 9.52 11.71 -3.62
C SER A 209 9.81 11.13 -5.00
N ALA A 210 10.79 11.69 -5.73
CA ALA A 210 11.20 11.18 -7.02
C ALA A 210 11.81 9.77 -6.92
N THR A 211 12.71 9.53 -5.95
CA THR A 211 13.31 8.21 -5.74
C THR A 211 12.25 7.17 -5.34
N ALA A 212 11.33 7.52 -4.43
CA ALA A 212 10.25 6.62 -4.04
C ALA A 212 9.38 6.18 -5.23
N LEU A 213 8.96 7.15 -6.06
CA LEU A 213 8.13 6.88 -7.24
C LEU A 213 8.90 6.06 -8.29
N LYS A 214 10.20 6.34 -8.47
CA LYS A 214 11.04 5.61 -9.41
C LYS A 214 11.24 4.16 -8.98
N VAL A 215 11.46 3.90 -7.69
CA VAL A 215 11.51 2.54 -7.13
C VAL A 215 10.17 1.83 -7.34
N ALA A 216 9.05 2.48 -7.04
CA ALA A 216 7.72 1.92 -7.23
C ALA A 216 7.49 1.49 -8.69
N ALA A 217 7.76 2.37 -9.65
CA ALA A 217 7.61 2.08 -11.08
C ALA A 217 8.58 0.98 -11.55
N SER A 218 9.82 0.97 -11.06
CA SER A 218 10.84 0.00 -11.49
C SER A 218 10.66 -1.39 -10.88
N THR A 219 9.92 -1.50 -9.78
CA THR A 219 9.61 -2.77 -9.11
C THR A 219 8.18 -3.26 -9.37
N GLU A 220 7.41 -2.54 -10.18
CA GLU A 220 6.01 -2.84 -10.44
C GLU A 220 5.83 -4.24 -11.05
N GLY A 221 4.95 -5.03 -10.45
CA GLY A 221 4.57 -6.35 -10.96
C GLY A 221 5.60 -7.46 -10.73
N ILE A 222 6.82 -7.15 -10.28
CA ILE A 222 7.89 -8.16 -10.12
C ILE A 222 7.50 -9.19 -9.04
N LEU A 223 7.14 -8.73 -7.85
CA LEU A 223 6.79 -9.64 -6.75
C LEU A 223 5.38 -10.23 -6.89
N ARG A 224 4.53 -9.63 -7.74
CA ARG A 224 3.22 -10.18 -8.10
C ARG A 224 3.35 -11.49 -8.88
N GLN A 225 4.43 -11.67 -9.64
CA GLN A 225 4.74 -12.93 -10.34
C GLN A 225 5.20 -14.04 -9.38
N GLY A 226 5.59 -13.69 -8.16
CA GLY A 226 5.93 -14.64 -7.11
C GLY A 226 7.02 -14.10 -6.16
N PHE A 227 6.85 -14.38 -4.87
CA PHE A 227 7.84 -14.07 -3.84
C PHE A 227 8.84 -15.22 -3.72
N ASN A 228 9.90 -15.17 -4.52
CA ASN A 228 10.94 -16.20 -4.64
C ASN A 228 12.33 -15.57 -4.85
N GLU A 229 13.39 -16.39 -4.95
CA GLU A 229 14.77 -15.94 -5.09
C GLU A 229 14.99 -15.08 -6.35
N GLU A 230 14.47 -15.50 -7.50
CA GLU A 230 14.64 -14.82 -8.78
C GLU A 230 14.02 -13.40 -8.78
N ASN A 231 12.74 -13.30 -8.41
CA ASN A 231 12.03 -12.02 -8.41
C ASN A 231 12.51 -11.10 -7.29
N SER A 232 12.86 -11.67 -6.13
CA SER A 232 13.47 -10.89 -5.04
C SER A 232 14.83 -10.33 -5.44
N MET A 233 15.62 -11.04 -6.24
CA MET A 233 16.90 -10.54 -6.74
C MET A 233 16.72 -9.34 -7.66
N LYS A 234 15.75 -9.40 -8.58
CA LYS A 234 15.40 -8.26 -9.45
C LYS A 234 15.03 -7.02 -8.63
N VAL A 235 14.18 -7.19 -7.61
CA VAL A 235 13.80 -6.09 -6.70
C VAL A 235 15.00 -5.57 -5.92
N ALA A 236 15.83 -6.45 -5.37
CA ALA A 236 17.02 -6.05 -4.61
C ALA A 236 18.00 -5.23 -5.46
N GLN A 237 18.21 -5.60 -6.72
CA GLN A 237 19.05 -4.87 -7.67
C GLN A 237 18.50 -3.47 -7.97
N VAL A 238 17.18 -3.34 -8.15
CA VAL A 238 16.53 -2.03 -8.34
C VAL A 238 16.72 -1.16 -7.10
N LEU A 239 16.45 -1.69 -5.91
CA LEU A 239 16.62 -0.95 -4.66
C LEU A 239 18.08 -0.51 -4.46
N TYR A 240 19.05 -1.38 -4.74
CA TYR A 240 20.47 -1.06 -4.62
C TYR A 240 20.90 0.04 -5.59
N LYS A 241 20.41 0.00 -6.83
CA LYS A 241 20.71 1.01 -7.86
C LYS A 241 20.09 2.37 -7.55
N GLU A 242 18.90 2.41 -6.96
CA GLU A 242 18.11 3.63 -6.80
C GLU A 242 18.27 4.30 -5.43
N LEU A 243 18.64 3.57 -4.38
CA LEU A 243 18.68 4.09 -3.00
C LEU A 243 20.07 4.58 -2.51
N ASP A 244 21.14 4.49 -3.32
CA ASP A 244 22.53 4.83 -2.93
C ASP A 244 22.94 4.25 -1.56
N ILE A 245 22.68 2.97 -1.36
CA ILE A 245 22.93 2.23 -0.12
C ILE A 245 24.04 1.18 -0.29
N GLY A 246 24.66 0.80 0.83
CA GLY A 246 25.75 -0.17 0.85
C GLY A 246 25.36 -1.59 0.43
N ALA A 247 24.17 -2.08 0.80
CA ALA A 247 23.61 -3.36 0.34
C ALA A 247 22.10 -3.47 0.57
N VAL A 248 21.46 -4.40 -0.15
CA VAL A 248 20.04 -4.79 0.01
C VAL A 248 19.93 -6.28 0.20
N ALA A 249 19.06 -6.71 1.11
CA ALA A 249 18.68 -8.11 1.25
C ALA A 249 17.17 -8.28 1.36
N ILE A 250 16.65 -9.39 0.85
CA ILE A 250 15.25 -9.81 0.99
C ILE A 250 15.23 -11.23 1.53
N THR A 251 14.40 -11.52 2.53
CA THR A 251 14.21 -12.87 3.09
C THR A 251 12.75 -13.25 3.07
N ASP A 252 12.47 -14.55 3.06
CA ASP A 252 11.23 -15.08 3.61
C ASP A 252 11.36 -15.22 5.14
N ARG A 253 10.64 -16.15 5.76
CA ARG A 253 10.71 -16.43 7.20
C ARG A 253 11.87 -17.34 7.62
N GLU A 254 12.54 -17.99 6.68
CA GLU A 254 13.49 -19.08 6.94
C GLU A 254 14.88 -18.79 6.34
N ARG A 255 14.93 -18.23 5.13
CA ARG A 255 16.14 -18.08 4.32
C ARG A 255 16.24 -16.73 3.60
N LEU A 256 17.44 -16.43 3.15
CA LEU A 256 17.77 -15.30 2.29
C LEU A 256 17.30 -15.57 0.86
N LEU A 257 16.39 -14.75 0.34
CA LEU A 257 15.91 -14.85 -1.04
C LEU A 257 16.81 -14.08 -2.00
N ALA A 258 17.31 -12.92 -1.58
CA ALA A 258 18.17 -12.08 -2.41
C ALA A 258 19.14 -11.27 -1.56
N PHE A 259 20.30 -11.00 -2.13
CA PHE A 259 21.30 -10.10 -1.59
C PHE A 259 22.06 -9.43 -2.73
N THR A 260 22.34 -8.13 -2.61
CA THR A 260 23.19 -7.40 -3.55
C THR A 260 23.89 -6.24 -2.86
N GLY A 261 25.12 -5.93 -3.27
CA GLY A 261 25.96 -4.88 -2.71
C GLY A 261 27.09 -5.42 -1.84
N THR A 262 27.55 -4.60 -0.90
CA THR A 262 28.71 -4.89 -0.05
C THR A 262 28.48 -6.14 0.81
N GLY A 263 29.31 -7.17 0.63
CA GLY A 263 29.22 -8.44 1.37
C GLY A 263 28.56 -9.58 0.59
N ASP A 264 28.39 -9.42 -0.72
CA ASP A 264 27.83 -10.43 -1.64
C ASP A 264 28.69 -11.69 -1.77
N ASP A 265 29.97 -11.62 -1.38
CA ASP A 265 30.90 -12.73 -1.28
C ASP A 265 30.51 -13.77 -0.21
N HIS A 266 29.78 -13.38 0.84
CA HIS A 266 29.40 -14.28 1.95
C HIS A 266 27.91 -14.23 2.33
N HIS A 267 27.16 -13.22 1.91
CA HIS A 267 25.70 -13.18 2.05
C HIS A 267 24.99 -13.82 0.84
N LEU A 268 25.04 -15.14 0.75
CA LEU A 268 24.54 -15.87 -0.42
C LEU A 268 23.03 -16.20 -0.31
N PRO A 269 22.23 -15.97 -1.38
CA PRO A 269 20.85 -16.44 -1.46
C PRO A 269 20.72 -17.97 -1.23
N GLY A 270 19.58 -18.40 -0.72
CA GLY A 270 19.28 -19.79 -0.35
C GLY A 270 19.79 -20.22 1.03
N LYS A 271 20.65 -19.42 1.69
CA LYS A 271 21.15 -19.70 3.05
C LYS A 271 20.14 -19.31 4.14
N PRO A 272 20.12 -20.00 5.29
CA PRO A 272 19.23 -19.67 6.40
C PRO A 272 19.51 -18.27 6.96
N ILE A 273 18.49 -17.66 7.57
CA ILE A 273 18.62 -16.33 8.19
C ILE A 273 19.59 -16.39 9.37
N SER A 274 20.71 -15.67 9.26
CA SER A 274 21.76 -15.63 10.28
C SER A 274 21.73 -14.41 11.20
N SER A 275 20.92 -13.40 10.87
CA SER A 275 20.87 -12.11 11.58
C SER A 275 19.79 -12.12 12.66
N ALA A 276 20.18 -11.89 13.92
CA ALA A 276 19.24 -11.76 15.04
C ALA A 276 18.25 -10.59 14.85
N TYR A 277 18.68 -9.50 14.21
CA TYR A 277 17.80 -8.37 13.87
C TYR A 277 16.70 -8.78 12.89
N THR A 278 17.00 -9.68 11.95
CA THR A 278 16.02 -10.22 11.00
C THR A 278 15.00 -11.10 11.69
N LEU A 279 15.45 -12.02 12.55
CA LEU A 279 14.55 -12.89 13.31
C LEU A 279 13.64 -12.07 14.23
N ARG A 280 14.18 -11.07 14.93
CA ARG A 280 13.38 -10.17 15.77
C ARG A 280 12.30 -9.43 14.99
N ALA A 281 12.61 -8.93 13.79
CA ALA A 281 11.61 -8.26 12.95
C ALA A 281 10.50 -9.22 12.47
N ILE A 282 10.84 -10.50 12.21
CA ILE A 282 9.87 -11.54 11.83
C ILE A 282 8.96 -11.91 13.00
N GLU A 283 9.51 -12.02 14.20
CA GLU A 283 8.79 -12.39 15.43
C GLU A 283 7.88 -11.26 15.92
N THR A 284 8.40 -10.03 16.00
CA THR A 284 7.67 -8.87 16.54
C THR A 284 6.77 -8.21 15.51
N GLY A 285 7.08 -8.34 14.22
CA GLY A 285 6.41 -7.58 13.15
C GLY A 285 6.75 -6.08 13.16
N GLU A 286 7.76 -5.66 13.93
CA GLU A 286 8.21 -4.28 14.03
C GLU A 286 9.45 -4.00 13.19
N VAL A 287 9.63 -2.74 12.82
CA VAL A 287 10.82 -2.26 12.12
C VAL A 287 11.99 -2.25 13.09
N VAL A 288 13.06 -2.95 12.72
CA VAL A 288 14.28 -3.06 13.54
C VAL A 288 15.37 -2.21 12.92
N TYR A 289 15.95 -1.31 13.71
CA TYR A 289 17.00 -0.40 13.27
C TYR A 289 18.25 -0.56 14.13
N ALA A 290 19.39 -0.79 13.48
CA ALA A 290 20.72 -0.74 14.06
C ALA A 290 21.48 0.38 13.33
N ASP A 291 21.68 1.50 14.01
CA ASP A 291 22.13 2.77 13.43
C ASP A 291 23.63 2.80 13.08
N GLY A 292 24.40 1.83 13.58
CA GLY A 292 25.85 1.80 13.41
C GLY A 292 26.63 2.63 14.43
N ASN A 293 25.93 3.34 15.33
CA ASN A 293 26.53 4.21 16.35
C ASN A 293 26.18 3.72 17.77
N GLU A 294 24.92 3.85 18.19
CA GLU A 294 24.46 3.31 19.49
C GLU A 294 24.31 1.78 19.41
N VAL A 295 23.79 1.29 18.29
CA VAL A 295 23.55 -0.13 18.03
C VAL A 295 24.29 -0.52 16.74
N PRO A 296 25.52 -1.06 16.82
CA PRO A 296 26.26 -1.46 15.65
C PRO A 296 25.67 -2.71 14.99
N TYR A 297 25.60 -2.72 13.66
CA TYR A 297 25.40 -3.96 12.93
C TYR A 297 26.72 -4.75 12.89
N ARG A 298 26.65 -6.04 13.24
CA ARG A 298 27.76 -6.98 13.12
C ARG A 298 27.28 -8.20 12.34
N CYS A 299 27.92 -8.45 11.20
CA CYS A 299 27.66 -9.65 10.42
C CYS A 299 28.08 -10.89 11.22
N SER A 300 27.19 -11.89 11.31
CA SER A 300 27.45 -13.18 11.94
C SER A 300 28.17 -14.18 11.01
N LEU A 301 28.25 -13.90 9.71
CA LEU A 301 28.82 -14.80 8.70
C LEU A 301 30.31 -14.56 8.46
N HIS A 302 30.77 -13.31 8.53
CA HIS A 302 32.16 -12.99 8.24
C HIS A 302 32.69 -11.86 9.15
N PRO A 303 33.81 -12.06 9.87
CA PRO A 303 34.33 -11.09 10.85
C PRO A 303 34.82 -9.78 10.21
N GLN A 304 35.22 -9.80 8.93
CA GLN A 304 35.68 -8.61 8.20
C GLN A 304 34.59 -7.96 7.35
N CYS A 305 33.31 -8.32 7.53
CA CYS A 305 32.21 -7.68 6.80
C CYS A 305 32.25 -6.14 6.98
N LYS A 306 32.08 -5.42 5.88
CA LYS A 306 32.20 -3.95 5.81
C LYS A 306 30.90 -3.21 6.14
N LEU A 307 29.80 -3.93 6.31
CA LEU A 307 28.50 -3.36 6.71
C LEU A 307 28.55 -2.91 8.18
N GLY A 308 27.96 -1.76 8.46
CA GLY A 308 28.02 -1.11 9.78
C GLY A 308 26.66 -0.79 10.41
N SER A 309 25.62 -0.62 9.59
CA SER A 309 24.26 -0.35 10.05
C SER A 309 23.24 -1.12 9.21
N THR A 310 22.04 -1.33 9.75
CA THR A 310 20.95 -2.00 9.04
C THR A 310 19.58 -1.48 9.46
N LEU A 311 18.69 -1.37 8.48
CA LEU A 311 17.27 -1.19 8.67
C LEU A 311 16.55 -2.44 8.16
N VAL A 312 15.87 -3.15 9.05
CA VAL A 312 15.11 -4.37 8.76
C VAL A 312 13.61 -4.06 8.85
N ILE A 313 12.90 -4.32 7.76
CA ILE A 313 11.51 -3.91 7.57
C ILE A 313 10.69 -5.16 7.22
N PRO A 314 9.66 -5.51 8.02
CA PRO A 314 8.85 -6.69 7.77
C PRO A 314 7.94 -6.49 6.55
N LEU A 315 7.88 -7.51 5.69
CA LEU A 315 6.91 -7.62 4.61
C LEU A 315 5.65 -8.30 5.16
N ARG A 316 4.51 -7.60 5.12
CA ARG A 316 3.28 -8.04 5.78
C ARG A 316 2.30 -8.65 4.78
N GLY A 317 1.80 -9.83 5.11
CA GLY A 317 0.77 -10.54 4.37
C GLY A 317 -0.62 -10.37 5.00
N GLU A 318 -1.49 -11.34 4.77
CA GLU A 318 -2.82 -11.40 5.37
C GLU A 318 -2.75 -11.38 6.91
N ASN A 319 -3.72 -10.72 7.55
CA ASN A 319 -3.82 -10.59 9.01
C ASN A 319 -2.55 -10.04 9.68
N GLN A 320 -1.82 -9.15 8.99
CA GLN A 320 -0.55 -8.57 9.47
C GLN A 320 0.56 -9.60 9.72
N ARG A 321 0.43 -10.83 9.21
CA ARG A 321 1.46 -11.86 9.36
C ARG A 321 2.69 -11.51 8.54
N VAL A 322 3.86 -11.58 9.15
CA VAL A 322 5.13 -11.34 8.44
C VAL A 322 5.42 -12.50 7.47
N MET A 323 5.55 -12.20 6.19
CA MET A 323 5.93 -13.14 5.12
C MET A 323 7.45 -13.22 4.93
N GLY A 324 8.16 -12.15 5.31
CA GLY A 324 9.58 -11.98 5.07
C GLY A 324 10.08 -10.61 5.51
N THR A 325 11.30 -10.25 5.13
CA THR A 325 11.86 -8.93 5.44
C THR A 325 12.60 -8.32 4.27
N ILE A 326 12.67 -6.99 4.24
CA ILE A 326 13.63 -6.22 3.45
C ILE A 326 14.65 -5.63 4.40
N LYS A 327 15.91 -5.68 4.03
CA LYS A 327 17.03 -5.16 4.81
C LYS A 327 17.81 -4.20 3.95
N LEU A 328 17.99 -2.98 4.44
CA LEU A 328 18.83 -1.96 3.81
C LEU A 328 20.07 -1.80 4.70
N TYR A 329 21.26 -1.76 4.10
CA TYR A 329 22.52 -1.68 4.82
C TYR A 329 23.36 -0.50 4.38
N GLU A 330 24.15 0.05 5.29
CA GLU A 330 25.23 0.99 4.96
C GLU A 330 26.60 0.44 5.40
N ALA A 331 27.64 0.91 4.73
CA ALA A 331 29.02 0.61 5.10
C ALA A 331 29.40 1.27 6.44
N LYS A 332 30.39 0.72 7.15
CA LYS A 332 30.87 1.23 8.46
C LYS A 332 31.28 2.71 8.49
N ASN A 333 31.56 3.30 7.34
CA ASN A 333 31.96 4.70 7.19
C ASN A 333 30.80 5.65 6.82
N ARG A 334 29.56 5.13 6.69
CA ARG A 334 28.35 5.92 6.40
C ARG A 334 27.32 5.74 7.52
N LEU A 335 26.77 6.84 8.01
CA LEU A 335 25.66 6.84 8.96
C LEU A 335 24.34 6.71 8.22
N PHE A 336 23.43 5.89 8.75
CA PHE A 336 22.12 5.70 8.14
C PHE A 336 21.22 6.90 8.47
N SER A 337 20.81 7.65 7.45
CA SER A 337 19.95 8.83 7.62
C SER A 337 18.53 8.40 7.99
N SER A 338 17.87 9.14 8.90
CA SER A 338 16.46 8.92 9.27
C SER A 338 15.50 8.97 8.08
N ILE A 339 15.91 9.60 6.98
CA ILE A 339 15.16 9.69 5.71
C ILE A 339 14.98 8.31 5.06
N ASN A 340 15.97 7.43 5.17
CA ASN A 340 15.92 6.08 4.60
C ASN A 340 14.91 5.18 5.33
N ARG A 341 14.52 5.52 6.56
CA ARG A 341 13.54 4.76 7.33
C ARG A 341 12.12 4.88 6.75
N THR A 342 11.60 6.09 6.64
CA THR A 342 10.24 6.31 6.10
C THR A 342 10.14 5.85 4.65
N LEU A 343 11.20 6.04 3.86
CA LEU A 343 11.27 5.52 2.50
C LEU A 343 11.21 4.00 2.45
N GLY A 344 12.04 3.34 3.25
CA GLY A 344 12.07 1.88 3.33
C GLY A 344 10.74 1.29 3.78
N GLU A 345 10.08 1.90 4.77
CA GLU A 345 8.76 1.48 5.24
C GLU A 345 7.70 1.58 4.13
N GLY A 346 7.67 2.70 3.39
CA GLY A 346 6.77 2.87 2.24
C GLY A 346 7.03 1.87 1.11
N ILE A 347 8.29 1.61 0.78
CA ILE A 347 8.68 0.59 -0.22
C ILE A 347 8.25 -0.81 0.25
N ALA A 348 8.49 -1.16 1.51
CA ALA A 348 8.09 -2.46 2.05
C ALA A 348 6.56 -2.63 2.04
N GLN A 349 5.79 -1.57 2.33
CA GLN A 349 4.33 -1.60 2.23
C GLN A 349 3.86 -1.83 0.79
N LEU A 350 4.48 -1.16 -0.19
CA LEU A 350 4.18 -1.36 -1.61
C LEU A 350 4.49 -2.80 -2.05
N LEU A 351 5.67 -3.31 -1.70
CA LEU A 351 6.09 -4.67 -2.06
C LEU A 351 5.24 -5.72 -1.36
N SER A 352 4.83 -5.49 -0.12
CA SER A 352 3.86 -6.33 0.60
C SER A 352 2.53 -6.44 -0.15
N ALA A 353 2.02 -5.31 -0.65
CA ALA A 353 0.78 -5.28 -1.44
C ALA A 353 0.91 -6.06 -2.76
N GLN A 354 2.07 -5.98 -3.44
CA GLN A 354 2.30 -6.77 -4.65
C GLN A 354 2.31 -8.28 -4.39
N ILE A 355 2.96 -8.72 -3.30
CA ILE A 355 3.00 -10.14 -2.92
C ILE A 355 1.58 -10.66 -2.66
N LEU A 356 0.79 -9.90 -1.87
CA LEU A 356 -0.59 -10.25 -1.56
C LEU A 356 -1.47 -10.33 -2.82
N ALA A 357 -1.36 -9.36 -3.72
CA ALA A 357 -2.10 -9.36 -4.98
C ALA A 357 -1.78 -10.60 -5.83
N GLY A 358 -0.50 -10.99 -5.91
CA GLY A 358 -0.08 -12.21 -6.62
C GLY A 358 -0.62 -13.50 -6.00
N GLN A 359 -0.62 -13.58 -4.66
CA GLN A 359 -1.19 -14.73 -3.93
C GLN A 359 -2.70 -14.85 -4.18
N TYR A 360 -3.43 -13.74 -4.09
CA TYR A 360 -4.87 -13.69 -4.31
C TYR A 360 -5.25 -14.12 -5.74
N GLU A 361 -4.51 -13.64 -6.75
CA GLU A 361 -4.75 -14.03 -8.15
C GLU A 361 -4.52 -15.52 -8.38
N ARG A 362 -3.48 -16.09 -7.76
CA ARG A 362 -3.20 -17.53 -7.86
C ARG A 362 -4.27 -18.36 -7.18
N GLN A 363 -4.75 -17.95 -6.00
CA GLN A 363 -5.86 -18.63 -5.31
C GLN A 363 -7.15 -18.58 -6.13
N LYS A 364 -7.49 -17.41 -6.69
CA LYS A 364 -8.64 -17.25 -7.57
C LYS A 364 -8.55 -18.14 -8.80
N ALA A 365 -7.40 -18.20 -9.45
CA ALA A 365 -7.18 -19.08 -10.60
C ALA A 365 -7.36 -20.57 -10.24
N LEU A 366 -6.83 -21.00 -9.08
CA LEU A 366 -7.00 -22.38 -8.59
C LEU A 366 -8.46 -22.70 -8.26
N LEU A 367 -9.20 -21.75 -7.68
CA LEU A 367 -10.63 -21.89 -7.40
C LEU A 367 -11.43 -22.05 -8.70
N THR A 368 -11.26 -21.14 -9.65
CA THR A 368 -11.92 -21.22 -10.96
C THR A 368 -11.58 -22.52 -11.69
N GLN A 369 -10.32 -22.96 -11.65
CA GLN A 369 -9.93 -24.24 -12.24
C GLN A 369 -10.63 -25.43 -11.55
N SER A 370 -10.81 -25.37 -10.24
CA SER A 370 -11.51 -26.41 -9.48
C SER A 370 -13.01 -26.44 -9.77
N GLU A 371 -13.64 -25.26 -9.90
CA GLU A 371 -15.04 -25.13 -10.34
C GLU A 371 -15.25 -25.70 -11.74
N ILE A 372 -14.34 -25.40 -12.69
CA ILE A 372 -14.36 -25.97 -14.04
C ILE A 372 -14.24 -27.51 -13.98
N LYS A 373 -13.32 -28.05 -13.17
CA LYS A 373 -13.17 -29.50 -12.99
C LYS A 373 -14.43 -30.16 -12.42
N LEU A 374 -15.10 -29.50 -11.46
CA LEU A 374 -16.37 -29.98 -10.90
C LEU A 374 -17.47 -30.01 -11.96
N LEU A 375 -17.58 -28.97 -12.79
CA LEU A 375 -18.54 -28.94 -13.90
C LEU A 375 -18.26 -30.05 -14.93
N HIS A 376 -16.99 -30.29 -15.28
CA HIS A 376 -16.62 -31.39 -16.17
C HIS A 376 -16.97 -32.77 -15.59
N ALA A 377 -16.82 -32.95 -14.27
CA ALA A 377 -17.17 -34.21 -13.61
C ALA A 377 -18.68 -34.51 -13.62
N GLN A 378 -19.54 -33.50 -13.74
CA GLN A 378 -21.00 -33.67 -13.83
C GLN A 378 -21.48 -34.24 -15.18
N VAL A 379 -20.60 -34.32 -16.20
CA VAL A 379 -20.91 -34.94 -17.49
C VAL A 379 -20.07 -36.20 -17.64
N ASN A 380 -20.68 -37.38 -17.53
CA ASN A 380 -20.02 -38.65 -17.81
C ASN A 380 -19.87 -38.83 -19.34
N PRO A 381 -18.67 -38.57 -19.94
CA PRO A 381 -18.54 -38.54 -21.39
C PRO A 381 -18.73 -39.93 -22.01
N HIS A 382 -18.32 -40.97 -21.30
CA HIS A 382 -18.49 -42.36 -21.72
C HIS A 382 -19.98 -42.73 -21.80
N PHE A 383 -20.77 -42.35 -20.80
CA PHE A 383 -22.22 -42.53 -20.86
C PHE A 383 -22.84 -41.81 -22.06
N LEU A 384 -22.46 -40.55 -22.31
CA LEU A 384 -22.93 -39.78 -23.46
C LEU A 384 -22.61 -40.48 -24.79
N PHE A 385 -21.36 -40.90 -25.00
CA PHE A 385 -20.96 -41.61 -26.21
C PHE A 385 -21.72 -42.93 -26.37
N ASN A 386 -21.92 -43.67 -25.29
CA ASN A 386 -22.67 -44.93 -25.33
C ASN A 386 -24.15 -44.69 -25.66
N ALA A 387 -24.78 -43.70 -25.04
CA ALA A 387 -26.17 -43.34 -25.33
C ALA A 387 -26.36 -42.94 -26.80
N LEU A 388 -25.44 -42.14 -27.36
CA LEU A 388 -25.48 -41.74 -28.77
C LEU A 388 -25.26 -42.93 -29.72
N ASN A 389 -24.38 -43.86 -29.38
CA ASN A 389 -24.15 -45.07 -30.18
C ASN A 389 -25.38 -46.00 -30.15
N THR A 390 -26.01 -46.19 -28.99
CA THR A 390 -27.27 -46.92 -28.85
C THR A 390 -28.36 -46.27 -29.69
N LEU A 391 -28.52 -44.95 -29.58
CA LEU A 391 -29.50 -44.19 -30.36
C LEU A 391 -29.27 -44.36 -31.87
N LYS A 392 -28.03 -44.25 -32.33
CA LYS A 392 -27.66 -44.47 -33.75
C LYS A 392 -28.07 -45.87 -34.25
N ALA A 393 -27.94 -46.90 -33.40
CA ALA A 393 -28.33 -48.26 -33.75
C ALA A 393 -29.86 -48.44 -33.79
N VAL A 394 -30.59 -47.78 -32.88
CA VAL A 394 -32.06 -47.89 -32.77
C VAL A 394 -32.78 -47.08 -33.85
N ILE A 395 -32.29 -45.89 -34.22
CA ILE A 395 -32.94 -44.97 -35.20
C ILE A 395 -33.35 -45.68 -36.50
N ARG A 396 -32.52 -46.59 -37.01
CA ARG A 396 -32.80 -47.27 -38.29
C ARG A 396 -33.82 -48.40 -38.17
N ARG A 397 -34.02 -48.93 -36.97
CA ARG A 397 -34.86 -50.10 -36.71
C ARG A 397 -36.23 -49.72 -36.17
N ASP A 398 -36.28 -48.73 -35.29
CA ASP A 398 -37.50 -48.29 -34.60
C ASP A 398 -37.41 -46.78 -34.31
N SER A 399 -38.13 -45.98 -35.08
CA SER A 399 -38.13 -44.52 -34.95
C SER A 399 -38.81 -44.04 -33.67
N ASP A 400 -39.83 -44.75 -33.19
CA ASP A 400 -40.61 -44.36 -32.03
C ASP A 400 -39.81 -44.64 -30.75
N GLN A 401 -39.15 -45.80 -30.68
CA GLN A 401 -38.19 -46.10 -29.61
C GLN A 401 -37.02 -45.12 -29.61
N ALA A 402 -36.52 -44.71 -30.77
CA ALA A 402 -35.47 -43.70 -30.87
C ALA A 402 -35.93 -42.33 -30.34
N ALA A 403 -37.15 -41.91 -30.65
CA ALA A 403 -37.72 -40.66 -30.13
C ALA A 403 -37.84 -40.68 -28.60
N GLN A 404 -38.28 -41.81 -28.03
CA GLN A 404 -38.32 -42.01 -26.57
C GLN A 404 -36.93 -41.94 -25.94
N LEU A 405 -35.92 -42.57 -26.55
CA LEU A 405 -34.54 -42.51 -26.07
C LEU A 405 -33.97 -41.09 -26.08
N VAL A 406 -34.28 -40.28 -27.10
CA VAL A 406 -33.91 -38.86 -27.12
C VAL A 406 -34.55 -38.12 -25.96
N GLN A 407 -35.82 -38.41 -25.64
CA GLN A 407 -36.52 -37.78 -24.52
C GLN A 407 -35.91 -38.17 -23.17
N PHE A 408 -35.54 -39.44 -22.98
CA PHE A 408 -34.82 -39.89 -21.77
C PHE A 408 -33.44 -39.23 -21.66
N LEU A 409 -32.69 -39.16 -22.76
CA LEU A 409 -31.39 -38.50 -22.80
C LEU A 409 -31.49 -37.01 -22.45
N SER A 410 -32.49 -36.32 -23.01
CA SER A 410 -32.80 -34.92 -22.70
C SER A 410 -33.15 -34.74 -21.22
N THR A 411 -33.99 -35.62 -20.66
CA THR A 411 -34.37 -35.58 -19.24
C THR A 411 -33.17 -35.79 -18.32
N PHE A 412 -32.33 -36.79 -18.62
CA PHE A 412 -31.10 -37.07 -17.88
C PHE A 412 -30.13 -35.88 -17.87
N PHE A 413 -29.86 -35.27 -19.03
CA PHE A 413 -28.98 -34.10 -19.10
C PHE A 413 -29.59 -32.86 -18.46
N ARG A 414 -30.88 -32.63 -18.64
CA ARG A 414 -31.58 -31.50 -18.02
C ARG A 414 -31.46 -31.55 -16.49
N LYS A 415 -31.59 -32.74 -15.88
CA LYS A 415 -31.44 -32.92 -14.42
C LYS A 415 -29.98 -32.78 -13.96
N ASN A 416 -28.99 -33.26 -14.74
CA ASN A 416 -27.56 -33.09 -14.42
C ASN A 416 -27.06 -31.63 -14.57
N LEU A 417 -27.54 -30.90 -15.59
CA LEU A 417 -27.03 -29.56 -15.94
C LEU A 417 -27.77 -28.43 -15.22
N LYS A 418 -29.04 -28.62 -14.86
CA LYS A 418 -29.76 -27.67 -14.01
C LYS A 418 -29.17 -27.81 -12.61
N ARG A 419 -28.68 -26.73 -12.00
CA ARG A 419 -28.31 -26.74 -10.56
C ARG A 419 -29.56 -27.18 -9.79
N PRO A 420 -29.64 -28.43 -9.29
CA PRO A 420 -30.77 -28.80 -8.47
C PRO A 420 -30.67 -27.96 -7.18
N SER A 421 -31.81 -27.67 -6.55
CA SER A 421 -31.79 -27.35 -5.12
C SER A 421 -31.02 -28.46 -4.38
N GLU A 422 -30.34 -28.14 -3.28
CA GLU A 422 -29.58 -29.15 -2.52
C GLU A 422 -30.45 -30.35 -2.11
N ILE A 423 -31.77 -30.12 -2.00
CA ILE A 423 -32.82 -31.08 -1.67
C ILE A 423 -33.82 -31.18 -2.83
N VAL A 424 -34.24 -32.39 -3.16
CA VAL A 424 -35.25 -32.72 -4.19
C VAL A 424 -36.23 -33.76 -3.65
N THR A 425 -37.31 -34.04 -4.37
CA THR A 425 -38.26 -35.11 -4.02
C THR A 425 -37.75 -36.49 -4.47
N LEU A 426 -38.23 -37.57 -3.83
CA LEU A 426 -37.96 -38.93 -4.29
C LEU A 426 -38.43 -39.15 -5.73
N ALA A 427 -39.55 -38.56 -6.11
CA ALA A 427 -40.06 -38.56 -7.48
C ALA A 427 -39.04 -37.96 -8.48
N ASP A 428 -38.40 -36.84 -8.12
CA ASP A 428 -37.39 -36.20 -8.96
C ASP A 428 -36.16 -37.10 -9.16
N GLU A 429 -35.69 -37.77 -8.10
CA GLU A 429 -34.57 -38.72 -8.16
C GLU A 429 -34.92 -39.96 -8.98
N ILE A 430 -36.13 -40.51 -8.79
CA ILE A 430 -36.62 -41.67 -9.54
C ILE A 430 -36.82 -41.33 -11.01
N GLU A 431 -37.34 -40.15 -11.35
CA GLU A 431 -37.43 -39.68 -12.74
C GLU A 431 -36.04 -39.63 -13.39
N HIS A 432 -35.04 -39.10 -12.67
CA HIS A 432 -33.68 -38.98 -13.15
C HIS A 432 -33.00 -40.35 -13.35
N VAL A 433 -33.13 -41.22 -12.36
CA VAL A 433 -32.59 -42.59 -12.38
C VAL A 433 -33.29 -43.44 -13.43
N ASN A 434 -34.61 -43.32 -13.58
CA ASN A 434 -35.35 -44.03 -14.63
C ASN A 434 -34.87 -43.60 -16.01
N ALA A 435 -34.67 -42.30 -16.27
CA ALA A 435 -34.12 -41.84 -17.54
C ALA A 435 -32.75 -42.50 -17.86
N TYR A 436 -31.87 -42.63 -16.86
CA TYR A 436 -30.60 -43.36 -16.98
C TYR A 436 -30.82 -44.86 -17.30
N LEU A 437 -31.69 -45.52 -16.54
CA LEU A 437 -31.99 -46.95 -16.68
C LEU A 437 -32.59 -47.30 -18.03
N GLN A 438 -33.48 -46.47 -18.59
CA GLN A 438 -34.08 -46.70 -19.90
C GLN A 438 -33.02 -46.65 -21.01
N ILE A 439 -32.02 -45.77 -20.88
CA ILE A 439 -30.90 -45.67 -21.83
C ILE A 439 -30.00 -46.90 -21.75
N GLU A 440 -29.65 -47.36 -20.55
CA GLU A 440 -28.84 -48.58 -20.37
C GLU A 440 -29.62 -49.85 -20.76
N GLN A 441 -30.93 -49.93 -20.49
CA GLN A 441 -31.78 -51.04 -20.97
C GLN A 441 -31.81 -51.12 -22.48
N ALA A 442 -31.91 -50.00 -23.20
CA ALA A 442 -31.82 -50.02 -24.66
C ALA A 442 -30.44 -50.48 -25.17
N ARG A 443 -29.37 -50.18 -24.42
CA ARG A 443 -28.01 -50.59 -24.75
C ARG A 443 -27.78 -52.08 -24.52
N PHE A 444 -28.21 -52.61 -23.37
CA PHE A 444 -28.01 -54.02 -22.98
C PHE A 444 -29.14 -54.95 -23.42
N GLN A 445 -30.26 -54.40 -23.92
CA GLN A 445 -31.43 -55.12 -24.41
C GLN A 445 -31.91 -56.16 -23.38
N SER A 446 -32.07 -57.42 -23.78
CA SER A 446 -32.53 -58.50 -22.91
C SER A 446 -31.54 -58.91 -21.80
N ARG A 447 -30.33 -58.33 -21.77
CA ARG A 447 -29.32 -58.62 -20.75
C ARG A 447 -29.44 -57.77 -19.49
N LEU A 448 -30.31 -56.77 -19.47
CA LEU A 448 -30.58 -55.97 -18.28
C LEU A 448 -32.09 -55.94 -18.03
N GLN A 449 -32.51 -56.42 -16.87
CA GLN A 449 -33.88 -56.29 -16.38
C GLN A 449 -33.91 -55.35 -15.19
N VAL A 450 -34.90 -54.47 -15.16
CA VAL A 450 -35.03 -53.44 -14.14
C VAL A 450 -36.43 -53.48 -13.55
N SER A 451 -36.52 -53.57 -12.23
CA SER A 451 -37.75 -53.51 -11.47
C SER A 451 -37.74 -52.27 -10.58
N LEU A 452 -38.78 -51.44 -10.69
CA LEU A 452 -38.98 -50.23 -9.89
C LEU A 452 -40.26 -50.38 -9.07
N SER A 453 -40.14 -50.37 -7.75
CA SER A 453 -41.26 -50.49 -6.80
C SER A 453 -41.21 -49.36 -5.79
N VAL A 454 -41.77 -48.22 -6.17
CA VAL A 454 -41.82 -47.01 -5.33
C VAL A 454 -43.29 -46.63 -5.14
N PRO A 455 -43.85 -46.75 -3.93
CA PRO A 455 -45.21 -46.31 -3.64
C PRO A 455 -45.37 -44.80 -3.85
N ASP A 456 -46.50 -44.38 -4.45
CA ASP A 456 -46.80 -42.96 -4.70
C ASP A 456 -46.82 -42.10 -3.43
N GLU A 457 -47.18 -42.71 -2.29
CA GLU A 457 -47.20 -42.07 -0.96
C GLU A 457 -45.81 -41.58 -0.52
N LEU A 458 -44.74 -42.23 -1.00
CA LEU A 458 -43.36 -41.90 -0.67
C LEU A 458 -42.72 -40.96 -1.70
N ALA A 459 -43.40 -40.68 -2.82
CA ALA A 459 -42.84 -39.93 -3.94
C ALA A 459 -42.43 -38.50 -3.58
N TYR A 460 -43.08 -37.87 -2.60
CA TYR A 460 -42.82 -36.49 -2.19
C TYR A 460 -41.84 -36.36 -1.02
N GLN A 461 -41.27 -37.47 -0.54
CA GLN A 461 -40.25 -37.42 0.51
C GLN A 461 -38.98 -36.73 0.01
N HIS A 462 -38.38 -35.91 0.85
CA HIS A 462 -37.21 -35.12 0.48
C HIS A 462 -35.90 -35.84 0.76
N LEU A 463 -34.96 -35.70 -0.18
CA LEU A 463 -33.61 -36.22 -0.07
C LEU A 463 -32.61 -35.34 -0.83
N PRO A 464 -31.32 -35.36 -0.47
CA PRO A 464 -30.30 -34.62 -1.19
C PRO A 464 -30.24 -35.05 -2.67
N ALA A 465 -30.11 -34.09 -3.59
CA ALA A 465 -30.07 -34.38 -5.04
C ALA A 465 -28.93 -35.32 -5.45
N PHE A 466 -29.12 -36.17 -6.45
CA PHE A 466 -28.18 -37.18 -6.90
C PHE A 466 -27.76 -38.18 -5.79
N THR A 467 -28.73 -38.64 -5.00
CA THR A 467 -28.53 -39.67 -3.97
C THR A 467 -28.61 -41.06 -4.59
N LEU A 468 -29.60 -41.30 -5.47
CA LEU A 468 -29.83 -42.62 -6.05
C LEU A 468 -28.93 -42.92 -7.25
N GLN A 469 -28.65 -41.91 -8.08
CA GLN A 469 -27.88 -42.07 -9.32
C GLN A 469 -26.52 -42.74 -9.11
N PRO A 470 -25.64 -42.30 -8.18
CA PRO A 470 -24.31 -42.93 -8.02
C PRO A 470 -24.39 -44.40 -7.64
N ILE A 471 -25.44 -44.80 -6.91
CA ILE A 471 -25.65 -46.16 -6.43
C ILE A 471 -26.12 -47.05 -7.57
N VAL A 472 -27.09 -46.57 -8.36
CA VAL A 472 -27.60 -47.29 -9.54
C VAL A 472 -26.53 -47.40 -10.63
N GLU A 473 -25.75 -46.34 -10.86
CA GLU A 473 -24.61 -46.41 -11.79
C GLU A 473 -23.59 -47.47 -11.37
N ASN A 474 -23.32 -47.61 -10.07
CA ASN A 474 -22.42 -48.63 -9.55
C ASN A 474 -22.99 -50.04 -9.73
N ALA A 475 -24.27 -50.25 -9.42
CA ALA A 475 -24.95 -51.54 -9.60
C ALA A 475 -24.86 -52.02 -11.06
N ILE A 476 -24.95 -51.11 -12.04
CA ILE A 476 -24.76 -51.46 -13.46
C ILE A 476 -23.28 -51.68 -13.79
N LYS A 477 -22.43 -50.67 -13.58
CA LYS A 477 -21.04 -50.68 -14.09
C LYS A 477 -20.15 -51.72 -13.42
N HIS A 478 -20.34 -51.91 -12.12
CA HIS A 478 -19.53 -52.80 -11.30
C HIS A 478 -20.23 -54.12 -10.96
N GLY A 479 -21.57 -54.16 -11.03
CA GLY A 479 -22.35 -55.37 -10.85
C GLY A 479 -22.77 -55.99 -12.19
N THR A 480 -23.98 -55.67 -12.63
CA THR A 480 -24.69 -56.41 -13.69
C THR A 480 -23.97 -56.44 -15.04
N SER A 481 -23.22 -55.40 -15.41
CA SER A 481 -22.49 -55.37 -16.68
C SER A 481 -21.30 -56.35 -16.76
N GLN A 482 -20.87 -56.91 -15.62
CA GLN A 482 -19.82 -57.92 -15.54
C GLN A 482 -20.37 -59.36 -15.62
N LEU A 483 -21.70 -59.53 -15.53
CA LEU A 483 -22.33 -60.85 -15.64
C LEU A 483 -22.36 -61.32 -17.10
N LEU A 484 -22.12 -62.61 -17.30
CA LEU A 484 -22.32 -63.27 -18.59
C LEU A 484 -23.81 -63.51 -18.89
N GLY A 485 -24.63 -63.63 -17.83
CA GLY A 485 -26.08 -63.82 -17.89
C GLY A 485 -26.88 -62.52 -17.88
N THR A 486 -28.17 -62.64 -17.59
CA THR A 486 -29.05 -61.47 -17.42
C THR A 486 -28.76 -60.79 -16.09
N GLY A 487 -28.42 -59.51 -16.15
CA GLY A 487 -28.32 -58.64 -14.99
C GLY A 487 -29.69 -58.15 -14.55
N GLU A 488 -29.96 -58.22 -13.25
CA GLU A 488 -31.22 -57.77 -12.65
C GLU A 488 -30.92 -56.67 -11.66
N ILE A 489 -31.69 -55.58 -11.72
CA ILE A 489 -31.64 -54.47 -10.77
C ILE A 489 -33.04 -54.23 -10.23
N THR A 490 -33.16 -54.24 -8.91
CA THR A 490 -34.41 -53.88 -8.21
C THR A 490 -34.19 -52.63 -7.40
N ILE A 491 -35.01 -51.60 -7.65
CA ILE A 491 -35.06 -50.37 -6.86
C ILE A 491 -36.40 -50.36 -6.14
N SER A 492 -36.39 -50.34 -4.82
CA SER A 492 -37.62 -50.31 -4.01
C SER A 492 -37.57 -49.26 -2.91
N ALA A 493 -38.73 -48.70 -2.59
CA ALA A 493 -38.91 -47.78 -1.49
C ALA A 493 -39.96 -48.34 -0.53
N SER A 494 -39.66 -48.30 0.76
CA SER A 494 -40.58 -48.73 1.81
C SER A 494 -40.49 -47.82 3.03
N GLN A 495 -41.56 -47.78 3.81
CA GLN A 495 -41.55 -47.16 5.12
C GLN A 495 -41.29 -48.22 6.18
N PHE A 496 -40.30 -47.98 7.05
CA PHE A 496 -40.03 -48.84 8.20
C PHE A 496 -39.86 -47.98 9.47
N ASN A 497 -40.80 -48.12 10.41
CA ASN A 497 -40.95 -47.20 11.56
C ASN A 497 -41.07 -45.74 11.09
N HIS A 498 -40.23 -44.84 11.62
CA HIS A 498 -40.14 -43.42 11.21
C HIS A 498 -39.06 -43.16 10.15
N HIS A 499 -38.75 -44.15 9.30
CA HIS A 499 -37.71 -44.01 8.28
C HIS A 499 -38.23 -44.39 6.90
N LEU A 500 -37.80 -43.62 5.91
CA LEU A 500 -37.80 -44.03 4.51
C LEU A 500 -36.59 -44.96 4.29
N VAL A 501 -36.87 -46.14 3.75
CA VAL A 501 -35.86 -47.14 3.39
C VAL A 501 -35.87 -47.32 1.89
N LEU A 502 -34.74 -47.04 1.25
CA LEU A 502 -34.54 -47.21 -0.19
C LEU A 502 -33.55 -48.35 -0.41
N ASP A 503 -33.97 -49.39 -1.11
CA ASP A 503 -33.14 -50.56 -1.43
C ASP A 503 -32.83 -50.58 -2.93
N ILE A 504 -31.53 -50.69 -3.25
CA ILE A 504 -31.03 -50.91 -4.60
C ILE A 504 -30.27 -52.23 -4.58
N GLU A 505 -30.82 -53.25 -5.24
CA GLU A 505 -30.25 -54.59 -5.30
C GLU A 505 -29.85 -54.96 -6.73
N ASP A 506 -28.65 -55.50 -6.89
CA ASP A 506 -28.22 -56.23 -8.09
C ASP A 506 -28.01 -57.72 -7.81
N ASN A 507 -28.13 -58.54 -8.85
CA ASN A 507 -27.90 -59.99 -8.79
C ASN A 507 -26.44 -60.41 -9.07
N ALA A 508 -25.47 -59.48 -9.05
CA ALA A 508 -24.09 -59.79 -9.39
C ALA A 508 -23.25 -60.18 -8.16
N GLY A 509 -23.51 -59.57 -6.99
CA GLY A 509 -22.78 -59.89 -5.76
C GLY A 509 -21.28 -59.60 -5.83
N LEU A 510 -20.86 -58.64 -6.65
CA LEU A 510 -19.44 -58.33 -6.91
C LEU A 510 -18.88 -57.22 -6.01
N TYR A 511 -19.59 -56.82 -4.96
CA TYR A 511 -19.14 -55.76 -4.07
C TYR A 511 -17.92 -56.18 -3.25
N VAL A 512 -16.82 -55.43 -3.38
CA VAL A 512 -15.61 -55.59 -2.58
C VAL A 512 -15.43 -54.37 -1.70
N SER A 513 -15.41 -54.57 -0.38
CA SER A 513 -15.09 -53.52 0.59
C SER A 513 -13.60 -53.16 0.46
N SER A 514 -13.29 -52.09 -0.29
CA SER A 514 -11.95 -51.52 -0.33
C SER A 514 -11.86 -50.32 0.61
N ALA A 515 -10.71 -50.13 1.25
CA ALA A 515 -10.40 -48.93 2.05
C ALA A 515 -10.48 -47.62 1.21
N SER A 516 -10.52 -47.74 -0.12
CA SER A 516 -10.73 -46.69 -1.11
C SER A 516 -12.12 -46.80 -1.76
N GLY A 517 -13.16 -47.14 -0.98
CA GLY A 517 -14.53 -47.33 -1.47
C GLY A 517 -14.96 -46.25 -2.46
N GLY A 518 -15.60 -46.67 -3.55
CA GLY A 518 -15.94 -45.83 -4.70
C GLY A 518 -16.40 -44.43 -4.29
N LEU A 519 -15.72 -43.42 -4.85
CA LEU A 519 -15.82 -42.00 -4.45
C LEU A 519 -17.27 -41.47 -4.43
N GLY A 520 -18.16 -42.09 -5.22
CA GLY A 520 -19.59 -41.78 -5.25
C GLY A 520 -20.37 -42.22 -3.99
N MET A 521 -20.25 -43.47 -3.53
CA MET A 521 -21.06 -43.96 -2.40
C MET A 521 -20.65 -43.34 -1.07
N SER A 522 -19.35 -43.15 -0.85
CA SER A 522 -18.85 -42.50 0.36
C SER A 522 -19.24 -41.02 0.43
N LEU A 523 -19.40 -40.36 -0.72
CA LEU A 523 -19.90 -38.99 -0.79
C LEU A 523 -21.41 -38.92 -0.48
N VAL A 524 -22.20 -39.87 -0.98
CA VAL A 524 -23.63 -39.95 -0.66
C VAL A 524 -23.82 -40.22 0.84
N ASP A 525 -23.13 -41.21 1.43
CA ASP A 525 -23.23 -41.50 2.87
C ASP A 525 -22.87 -40.28 3.74
N LYS A 526 -21.76 -39.58 3.43
CA LYS A 526 -21.36 -38.35 4.12
C LYS A 526 -22.41 -37.25 4.00
N ARG A 527 -23.01 -37.08 2.82
CA ARG A 527 -24.07 -36.07 2.61
C ARG A 527 -25.33 -36.39 3.40
N LEU A 528 -25.74 -37.65 3.43
CA LEU A 528 -26.90 -38.09 4.19
C LEU A 528 -26.70 -37.88 5.70
N ARG A 529 -25.52 -38.27 6.23
CA ARG A 529 -25.19 -38.05 7.65
C ARG A 529 -25.08 -36.57 8.00
N ALA A 530 -24.49 -35.75 7.12
CA ALA A 530 -24.38 -34.31 7.34
C ALA A 530 -25.75 -33.61 7.38
N HIS A 531 -26.72 -34.10 6.60
CA HIS A 531 -28.04 -33.47 6.50
C HIS A 531 -29.05 -33.98 7.55
N PHE A 532 -29.04 -35.29 7.84
CA PHE A 532 -30.04 -35.93 8.70
C PHE A 532 -29.48 -36.54 10.00
N GLY A 533 -28.18 -36.38 10.26
CA GLY A 533 -27.48 -36.90 11.44
C GLY A 533 -26.97 -38.33 11.29
N ASP A 534 -26.19 -38.78 12.29
CA ASP A 534 -25.44 -40.05 12.24
C ASP A 534 -26.30 -41.33 12.27
N ASN A 535 -27.58 -41.19 12.63
CA ASN A 535 -28.56 -42.29 12.62
C ASN A 535 -29.04 -42.67 11.20
N CYS A 536 -28.68 -41.86 10.21
CA CYS A 536 -28.98 -42.06 8.79
C CYS A 536 -27.71 -42.47 8.03
N GLY A 537 -27.88 -42.94 6.79
CA GLY A 537 -26.75 -43.26 5.92
C GLY A 537 -27.00 -44.49 5.05
N ILE A 538 -25.89 -45.07 4.59
CA ILE A 538 -25.87 -46.21 3.68
C ILE A 538 -25.38 -47.46 4.41
N THR A 539 -26.08 -48.57 4.23
CA THR A 539 -25.62 -49.90 4.62
C THR A 539 -25.54 -50.80 3.39
N VAL A 540 -24.55 -51.69 3.36
CA VAL A 540 -24.33 -52.63 2.25
C VAL A 540 -24.44 -54.05 2.76
N ALA A 541 -25.27 -54.86 2.12
CA ALA A 541 -25.33 -56.30 2.28
C ALA A 541 -24.90 -56.96 0.97
N CYS A 542 -23.99 -57.93 1.01
CA CYS A 542 -23.51 -58.60 -0.19
C CYS A 542 -23.34 -60.10 0.09
N GLU A 543 -23.82 -60.91 -0.84
CA GLU A 543 -23.50 -62.34 -0.92
C GLU A 543 -22.81 -62.57 -2.27
N PRO A 544 -21.53 -63.00 -2.27
CA PRO A 544 -20.75 -63.18 -3.49
C PRO A 544 -21.47 -64.00 -4.55
N ASP A 545 -21.42 -63.53 -5.80
CA ASP A 545 -22.04 -64.15 -6.98
C ASP A 545 -23.58 -64.34 -6.89
N ARG A 546 -24.23 -63.70 -5.91
CA ARG A 546 -25.68 -63.83 -5.70
C ARG A 546 -26.39 -62.50 -5.65
N PHE A 547 -25.99 -61.58 -4.76
CA PHE A 547 -26.57 -60.25 -4.72
C PHE A 547 -25.68 -59.21 -4.03
N THR A 548 -25.81 -57.96 -4.45
CA THR A 548 -25.38 -56.78 -3.69
C THR A 548 -26.60 -55.90 -3.43
N ARG A 549 -26.92 -55.63 -2.17
CA ARG A 549 -27.98 -54.71 -1.76
C ARG A 549 -27.40 -53.51 -1.04
N ILE A 550 -27.72 -52.33 -1.54
CA ILE A 550 -27.40 -51.04 -0.92
C ILE A 550 -28.70 -50.46 -0.37
N THR A 551 -28.74 -50.29 0.94
CA THR A 551 -29.89 -49.76 1.67
C THR A 551 -29.57 -48.35 2.16
N LEU A 552 -30.39 -47.38 1.77
CA LEU A 552 -30.33 -46.03 2.33
C LEU A 552 -31.44 -45.87 3.36
N ARG A 553 -31.09 -45.32 4.52
CA ARG A 553 -32.03 -45.03 5.58
C ARG A 553 -32.06 -43.53 5.84
N LEU A 554 -33.25 -42.95 5.72
CA LEU A 554 -33.53 -41.52 5.84
C LEU A 554 -34.71 -41.31 6.81
N PRO A 555 -34.80 -40.18 7.51
CA PRO A 555 -35.99 -39.91 8.32
C PRO A 555 -37.19 -39.73 7.39
N LEU A 556 -38.34 -40.27 7.79
CA LEU A 556 -39.59 -40.00 7.10
C LEU A 556 -40.08 -38.62 7.52
N GLU A 557 -40.32 -37.73 6.58
CA GLU A 557 -41.01 -36.48 6.86
C GLU A 557 -42.48 -36.79 7.10
N GLU A 558 -42.98 -36.48 8.30
CA GLU A 558 -44.42 -36.49 8.56
C GLU A 558 -45.03 -35.39 7.70
N ASN A 559 -45.84 -35.77 6.71
CA ASN A 559 -46.61 -34.83 5.91
C ASN A 559 -47.39 -33.92 6.86
N ALA A 560 -46.96 -32.66 6.99
CA ALA A 560 -47.85 -31.62 7.48
C ALA A 560 -48.95 -31.48 6.42
N CYS A 561 -50.13 -32.03 6.74
CA CYS A 561 -51.36 -31.84 5.96
C CYS A 561 -51.61 -30.37 5.60
#